data_AF-A0A960VYV0-F1
#
_entry.id   AF-A0A960VYV0-F1
#
_cell.length_a   1.000
_cell.length_b   1.000
_cell.length_c   1.000
_cell.angle_alpha   90.00
_cell.angle_beta   90.00
_cell.angle_gamma   90.00
#
_symmetry.space_group_name_H-M   'P 1'
#
loop_
_entity.id
_entity.type
_entity.pdbx_description
1 polymer ?
#
loop_
_entity_poly.entity_id
_entity_poly.type
_entity_poly.pdbx_seq_one_letter_code
_entity_poly.pdbx_strand_id
1 'polypeptide(L)'
;KAYFKEVLVRELKEKQNVSLYTPIKKEKGQERLNSADKLFSEAVSRMRQPIESLFNWIQEKTHIQFASKVRSTKGIFIHVFGRLAAAMLILVLGL
;
A
#
# COMPACT_ATOMS: atom_id res chain seq x y z
N LYS A 1 1.81 11.78 3.12
CA LYS A 1 0.41 12.19 3.44
C LYS A 1 -0.48 11.60 2.36
N ALA A 2 -1.52 10.85 2.71
CA ALA A 2 -2.47 10.33 1.71
C ALA A 2 -3.15 11.52 1.03
N TYR A 3 -3.01 11.62 -0.29
CA TYR A 3 -3.53 12.71 -1.10
C TYR A 3 -5.03 12.52 -1.32
N PHE A 4 -5.83 12.77 -0.27
CA PHE A 4 -7.27 12.88 -0.42
C PHE A 4 -7.57 14.22 -1.10
N LYS A 5 -7.54 14.21 -2.44
CA LYS A 5 -8.04 15.32 -3.26
C LYS A 5 -9.43 14.92 -3.74
N GLU A 6 -10.42 15.77 -3.47
CA GLU A 6 -11.81 15.51 -3.87
C GLU A 6 -11.95 15.20 -5.36
N VAL A 7 -11.16 15.88 -6.20
CA VAL A 7 -11.09 15.63 -7.65
C VAL A 7 -10.73 14.17 -7.94
N LEU A 8 -9.69 13.63 -7.30
CA LEU A 8 -9.26 12.24 -7.50
C LEU A 8 -10.36 11.26 -7.07
N VAL A 9 -11.04 11.51 -5.95
CA VAL A 9 -12.13 10.64 -5.46
C VAL A 9 -13.27 10.61 -6.47
N ARG A 10 -13.66 11.76 -7.01
CA ARG A 10 -14.70 11.85 -8.05
C ARG A 10 -14.27 11.12 -9.32
N GLU A 11 -13.07 11.35 -9.81
CA GLU A 11 -12.56 10.69 -11.02
C GLU A 11 -12.51 9.17 -10.87
N LEU A 12 -12.00 8.66 -9.75
CA LEU A 12 -11.98 7.23 -9.46
C LEU A 12 -13.39 6.63 -9.44
N LYS A 13 -14.36 7.37 -8.89
CA LYS A 13 -15.73 6.90 -8.81
C LYS A 13 -16.42 6.90 -10.18
N GLU A 14 -16.28 7.98 -10.94
CA GLU A 14 -16.97 8.17 -12.22
C GLU A 14 -16.34 7.35 -13.34
N LYS A 15 -15.02 7.31 -13.43
CA LYS A 15 -14.30 6.67 -14.55
C LYS A 15 -14.01 5.19 -14.29
N GLN A 16 -13.88 4.77 -13.03
CA GLN A 16 -13.41 3.42 -12.67
C GLN A 16 -14.34 2.69 -11.68
N ASN A 17 -15.43 3.31 -11.24
CA ASN A 17 -16.32 2.78 -10.20
C ASN A 17 -15.59 2.37 -8.90
N VAL A 18 -14.51 3.08 -8.56
CA VAL A 18 -13.73 2.83 -7.34
C VAL A 18 -14.17 3.79 -6.25
N SER A 19 -14.56 3.26 -5.10
CA SER A 19 -14.81 4.04 -3.88
C SER A 19 -13.55 4.09 -3.02
N LEU A 20 -13.04 5.29 -2.75
CA LEU A 20 -11.82 5.48 -1.95
C LEU A 20 -12.17 5.67 -0.46
N TYR A 21 -11.66 4.79 0.40
CA TYR A 21 -11.79 4.90 1.85
C TYR A 21 -10.43 5.20 2.47
N THR A 22 -10.35 6.27 3.25
CA THR A 22 -9.13 6.68 3.96
C THR A 22 -9.43 6.91 5.44
N PRO A 23 -8.51 6.60 6.35
CA PRO A 23 -8.68 6.97 7.75
C PRO A 23 -8.96 8.47 7.90
N ILE A 24 -9.84 8.82 8.83
CA ILE A 24 -10.21 10.21 9.09
C ILE A 24 -9.01 10.93 9.72
N LYS A 25 -8.63 12.06 9.12
CA LYS A 25 -7.54 12.88 9.62
C LYS A 25 -8.09 13.82 10.70
N LYS A 26 -7.39 13.90 11.84
CA LYS A 26 -7.69 14.89 12.88
C LYS A 26 -7.55 16.32 12.37
N GLU A 27 -8.45 17.18 12.81
CA GLU A 27 -8.36 18.61 12.58
C GLU A 27 -7.26 19.25 13.44
N LYS A 28 -6.78 20.44 13.04
CA LYS A 28 -5.75 21.15 13.79
C LYS A 28 -6.33 21.59 15.14
N GLY A 29 -5.71 21.16 16.24
CA GLY A 29 -6.19 21.45 17.60
C GLY A 29 -7.17 20.41 18.17
N GLN A 30 -7.57 19.41 17.38
CA GLN A 30 -8.41 18.31 17.87
C GLN A 30 -7.56 17.27 18.60
N GLU A 31 -7.80 17.07 19.90
CA GLU A 31 -7.07 16.08 20.68
C GLU A 31 -7.43 14.64 20.28
N ARG A 32 -8.74 14.35 20.15
CA ARG A 32 -9.26 13.00 19.87
C ARG A 32 -10.34 13.04 18.78
N LEU A 33 -10.35 12.00 17.94
CA LEU A 33 -11.47 11.72 17.05
C LEU A 33 -12.66 11.26 17.90
N ASN A 34 -13.89 11.53 17.43
CA ASN A 34 -15.07 10.91 18.03
C ASN A 34 -15.02 9.38 17.85
N SER A 35 -15.84 8.67 18.61
CA SER A 35 -15.83 7.20 18.63
C SER A 35 -16.15 6.58 17.26
N ALA A 36 -17.03 7.20 16.47
CA ALA A 36 -17.41 6.71 15.15
C ALA A 36 -16.26 6.84 14.13
N ASP A 37 -15.63 8.01 14.06
CA ASP A 37 -14.49 8.27 13.18
C ASP A 37 -13.28 7.41 13.54
N LYS A 38 -13.09 7.16 14.83
CA LYS A 38 -12.05 6.25 15.32
C LYS A 38 -12.33 4.83 14.85
N LEU A 39 -13.54 4.32 15.08
CA LEU A 39 -13.95 2.97 14.66
C LEU A 39 -13.81 2.80 13.13
N PHE A 40 -14.26 3.77 12.35
CA PHE A 40 -14.11 3.75 10.90
C PHE A 40 -12.64 3.74 10.47
N SER A 41 -11.81 4.59 11.06
CA SER A 41 -10.37 4.66 10.75
C SER A 41 -9.63 3.38 11.10
N GLU A 42 -10.01 2.73 12.20
CA GLU A 42 -9.50 1.41 12.60
C GLU A 42 -9.89 0.32 11.60
N ALA A 43 -11.16 0.29 11.18
CA ALA A 43 -11.63 -0.65 10.16
C ALA A 43 -10.87 -0.49 8.83
N VAL A 44 -10.72 0.76 8.34
CA VAL A 44 -9.94 1.05 7.13
C VAL A 44 -8.48 0.60 7.29
N SER A 45 -7.87 0.89 8.45
CA SER A 45 -6.47 0.52 8.70
C SER A 45 -6.29 -1.00 8.76
N ARG A 46 -7.21 -1.72 9.42
CA ARG A 46 -7.20 -3.19 9.49
C ARG A 46 -7.28 -3.84 8.11
N MET A 47 -8.05 -3.26 7.20
CA MET A 47 -8.12 -3.75 5.81
C MET A 47 -6.83 -3.53 5.02
N ARG A 48 -6.04 -2.49 5.35
CA ARG A 48 -4.74 -2.24 4.70
C ARG A 48 -3.63 -3.14 5.23
N GLN A 49 -3.66 -3.50 6.51
CA GLN A 49 -2.60 -4.25 7.18
C GLN A 49 -2.12 -5.48 6.40
N PRO A 50 -2.98 -6.35 5.84
CA PRO A 50 -2.53 -7.52 5.07
C PRO A 50 -1.68 -7.15 3.83
N ILE A 51 -2.01 -6.06 3.15
CA ILE A 51 -1.26 -5.58 1.98
C ILE A 51 0.11 -5.05 2.41
N GLU A 52 0.15 -4.28 3.51
CA GLU A 52 1.39 -3.78 4.11
C GLU A 52 2.29 -4.94 4.57
N SER A 53 1.70 -5.95 5.23
CA SER A 53 2.41 -7.17 5.65
C SER A 53 2.92 -7.98 4.46
N LEU A 54 2.15 -8.13 3.38
CA LEU A 54 2.58 -8.81 2.17
C LEU A 54 3.80 -8.12 1.53
N PHE A 55 3.75 -6.79 1.36
CA PHE A 55 4.88 -6.05 0.79
C PHE A 55 6.10 -6.08 1.70
N ASN A 56 5.90 -6.01 3.02
CA ASN A 56 6.99 -6.17 3.97
C ASN A 56 7.64 -7.56 3.84
N TRP A 57 6.84 -8.61 3.78
CA TRP A 57 7.33 -9.98 3.61
C TRP A 57 8.11 -10.18 2.31
N ILE A 58 7.60 -9.67 1.18
CA ILE A 58 8.32 -9.72 -0.11
C ILE A 58 9.68 -9.01 0.02
N GLN A 59 9.70 -7.84 0.65
CA GLN A 59 10.93 -7.08 0.85
C GLN A 59 11.92 -7.81 1.76
N GLU A 60 11.48 -8.39 2.87
CA GLU A 60 12.33 -9.16 3.77
C GLU A 60 12.93 -10.38 3.09
N LYS A 61 12.13 -11.11 2.31
CA LYS A 61 12.57 -12.35 1.65
C LYS A 61 13.43 -12.13 0.43
N THR A 62 13.26 -11.02 -0.27
CA THR A 62 13.86 -10.85 -1.62
C THR A 62 14.67 -9.57 -1.78
N HIS A 63 14.60 -8.64 -0.83
CA HIS A 63 15.23 -7.32 -0.93
C HIS A 63 14.85 -6.55 -2.20
N ILE A 64 13.59 -6.67 -2.65
CA ILE A 64 13.07 -6.04 -3.87
C ILE A 64 13.33 -4.52 -3.97
N GLN A 65 13.41 -3.81 -2.84
CA GLN A 65 13.68 -2.37 -2.81
C GLN A 65 15.14 -2.01 -3.16
N PHE A 66 16.06 -2.98 -3.27
CA PHE A 66 17.39 -2.73 -3.82
C PHE A 66 17.33 -2.31 -5.30
N ALA A 67 16.17 -2.46 -5.94
CA ALA A 67 15.82 -1.80 -7.20
C ALA A 67 16.18 -0.30 -7.22
N SER A 68 16.10 0.41 -6.08
CA SER A 68 16.49 1.83 -5.96
C SER A 68 17.95 2.12 -6.33
N LYS A 69 18.83 1.12 -6.29
CA LYS A 69 20.26 1.23 -6.66
C LYS A 69 20.51 0.95 -8.14
N VAL A 70 19.53 0.40 -8.86
CA VAL A 70 19.67 0.03 -10.27
C VAL A 70 19.55 1.28 -11.15
N ARG A 71 20.52 1.51 -12.03
CA ARG A 71 20.65 2.74 -12.82
C ARG A 71 20.12 2.65 -14.26
N SER A 72 19.54 1.51 -14.65
CA SER A 72 18.96 1.32 -15.98
C SER A 72 17.53 0.81 -15.91
N THR A 73 16.69 1.30 -16.82
CA THR A 73 15.28 0.89 -16.92
C THR A 73 15.14 -0.61 -17.22
N LYS A 74 15.99 -1.15 -18.09
CA LYS A 74 16.01 -2.61 -18.35
C LYS A 74 16.40 -3.39 -17.09
N GLY A 75 17.40 -2.91 -16.36
CA GLY A 75 17.85 -3.53 -15.11
C GLY A 75 16.77 -3.52 -14.03
N ILE A 76 15.99 -2.43 -13.89
CA ILE A 76 14.95 -2.36 -12.86
C ILE A 76 13.83 -3.37 -13.14
N PHE A 77 13.42 -3.54 -14.40
CA PHE A 77 12.42 -4.55 -14.76
C PHE A 77 12.90 -5.97 -14.45
N ILE A 78 14.12 -6.31 -14.87
CA ILE A 78 14.70 -7.64 -14.60
C ILE A 78 14.79 -7.87 -13.08
N HIS A 79 15.23 -6.88 -12.31
CA HIS A 79 15.33 -6.97 -10.86
C HIS A 79 13.96 -7.20 -10.23
N VAL A 80 12.98 -6.35 -10.51
CA VAL A 80 11.64 -6.42 -9.90
C VAL A 80 10.96 -7.75 -10.23
N PHE A 81 10.91 -8.15 -11.51
CA PHE A 81 10.28 -9.41 -11.89
C PHE A 81 11.01 -10.63 -11.33
N GLY A 82 12.35 -10.62 -11.31
CA GLY A 82 13.13 -11.70 -10.70
C GLY A 82 12.89 -11.84 -9.20
N ARG A 83 12.81 -10.73 -8.45
CA ARG A 83 12.50 -10.75 -7.02
C ARG A 83 11.07 -11.17 -6.74
N LEU A 84 10.10 -10.74 -7.56
CA LEU A 84 8.71 -11.23 -7.45
C LEU A 84 8.61 -12.74 -7.73
N ALA A 85 9.29 -13.24 -8.76
CA ALA A 85 9.32 -14.66 -9.05
C ALA A 85 9.93 -15.46 -7.88
N ALA A 86 11.04 -14.99 -7.31
CA ALA A 86 11.62 -15.59 -6.11
C ALA A 86 10.66 -15.58 -4.91
N ALA A 87 9.94 -14.48 -4.68
CA ALA A 87 8.93 -14.41 -3.61
C ALA A 87 7.81 -15.44 -3.81
N MET A 88 7.33 -15.62 -5.04
CA MET A 88 6.31 -16.63 -5.35
C MET A 88 6.84 -18.06 -5.16
N LEU A 89 8.08 -18.33 -5.56
CA LEU A 89 8.70 -19.63 -5.34
C LEU A 89 8.86 -19.93 -3.84
N ILE A 90 9.29 -18.96 -3.05
CA ILE A 90 9.36 -19.09 -1.57
C ILE A 90 7.98 -19.41 -1.00
N LEU A 91 6.94 -18.72 -1.47
CA LEU A 91 5.56 -18.91 -0.97
C LEU A 91 5.03 -20.32 -1.28
N VAL A 92 5.31 -20.85 -2.47
CA VAL A 92 4.81 -22.15 -2.91
C VAL A 92 5.66 -23.31 -2.36
N LEU A 93 6.98 -23.14 -2.29
CA LEU A 93 7.93 -24.20 -1.94
C LEU A 93 8.31 -24.21 -0.46
N GLY A 94 7.97 -23.16 0.31
CA GLY A 94 8.27 -23.07 1.74
C GLY A 94 9.77 -22.88 2.06
N LEU A 95 10.53 -22.31 1.13
CA LEU A 95 11.98 -22.07 1.25
C LEU A 95 12.35 -20.91 2.19
#